data_AF-H1KUT8-F1
#
_entry.id   AF-H1KUT8-F1
#
_cell.length_a   1.000
_cell.length_b   1.000
_cell.length_c   1.000
_cell.angle_alpha   90.00
_cell.angle_beta   90.00
_cell.angle_gamma   90.00
#
_symmetry.space_group_name_H-M   'P 1'
#
loop_
_entity.id
_entity.type
_entity.pdbx_description
1 polymer ?
#
loop_
_entity_poly.entity_id
_entity_poly.type
_entity_poly.pdbx_seq_one_letter_code
_entity_poly.pdbx_strand_id
1 'polypeptide(L)'
;MPPLTPPSRREALRLLGAGITLAAGGCSKPVEEIVPYVRAPEQLLPGVPVRYATTLSLSGWARGVHAIAVDGRPIKIEGNPLHPSSLGATDVFAEAAILDLYDPDRSRTVTERVNGIASWDMFERALSGPLSTVRGERGRGLHLVTGRVTSPTLARQIDALLQALPEAVWHVHEAIDEANAERGAELAFGRPLRALPRLDRAETILCVGADPLGAGPDQ
;
A
#
# COMPACT_ATOMS: atom_id res chain seq x y z
N MET A 1 -33.92 45.24 -33.11
CA MET A 1 -34.17 43.80 -33.32
C MET A 1 -35.34 43.68 -34.27
N PRO A 2 -35.19 43.02 -35.44
CA PRO A 2 -36.34 42.74 -36.28
C PRO A 2 -37.31 41.79 -35.57
N PRO A 3 -38.64 41.90 -35.82
CA PRO A 3 -39.62 41.02 -35.21
C PRO A 3 -39.44 39.59 -35.73
N LEU A 4 -39.42 38.61 -34.83
CA LEU A 4 -39.35 37.20 -35.19
C LEU A 4 -40.65 36.82 -35.90
N THR A 5 -40.57 36.49 -37.18
CA THR A 5 -41.71 35.93 -37.92
C THR A 5 -42.07 34.56 -37.32
N PRO A 6 -43.36 34.31 -37.02
CA PRO A 6 -43.77 33.01 -36.50
C PRO A 6 -43.45 31.92 -37.52
N PRO A 7 -42.92 30.76 -37.08
CA PRO A 7 -42.54 29.70 -37.99
C PRO A 7 -43.76 29.22 -38.78
N SER A 8 -43.58 29.01 -40.08
CA SER A 8 -44.60 28.37 -40.89
C SER A 8 -44.88 26.96 -40.38
N ARG A 9 -46.09 26.44 -40.62
CA ARG A 9 -46.47 25.06 -40.24
C ARG A 9 -45.45 24.02 -40.74
N ARG A 10 -44.83 24.25 -41.90
CA ARG A 10 -43.78 23.41 -42.48
C ARG A 10 -42.48 23.48 -41.69
N GLU A 11 -42.06 24.66 -41.24
CA GLU A 11 -40.87 24.84 -40.41
C GLU A 11 -41.06 24.26 -39.01
N ALA A 12 -42.24 24.44 -38.41
CA ALA A 12 -42.59 23.82 -37.14
C ALA A 12 -42.52 22.28 -37.22
N LEU A 13 -43.07 21.68 -38.28
CA LEU A 13 -42.98 20.23 -38.50
C LEU A 13 -41.55 19.75 -38.79
N ARG A 14 -40.73 20.55 -39.48
CA ARG A 14 -39.30 20.25 -39.69
C ARG A 14 -38.52 20.27 -38.38
N LEU A 15 -38.76 21.27 -37.53
CA LEU A 15 -38.11 21.38 -36.22
C LEU A 15 -38.56 20.26 -35.27
N LEU A 16 -39.85 19.90 -35.28
CA LEU A 16 -40.37 18.77 -34.52
C LEU A 16 -39.75 17.45 -34.99
N GLY A 17 -39.69 17.21 -36.31
CA GLY A 17 -39.05 16.03 -36.88
C GLY A 17 -37.56 15.93 -36.56
N ALA A 18 -36.83 17.04 -36.62
CA ALA A 18 -35.43 17.13 -36.23
C ALA A 18 -35.22 16.91 -34.71
N GLY A 19 -36.14 17.41 -33.88
CA GLY A 19 -36.12 17.19 -32.44
C GLY A 19 -36.32 15.72 -32.05
N ILE A 20 -37.23 15.02 -32.75
CA ILE A 20 -37.49 13.59 -32.52
C ILE A 20 -36.27 12.74 -32.91
N THR A 21 -35.61 13.01 -34.03
CA THR A 21 -34.41 12.26 -34.44
C THR A 21 -33.20 12.52 -33.54
N LEU A 22 -33.01 13.76 -33.08
CA LEU A 22 -31.96 14.09 -32.12
C LEU A 22 -32.21 13.43 -30.74
N ALA A 23 -33.46 13.40 -30.29
CA ALA A 23 -33.84 12.70 -29.05
C ALA A 23 -33.66 11.17 -29.16
N ALA A 24 -33.92 10.59 -30.33
CA ALA A 24 -33.75 9.16 -30.58
C ALA A 24 -32.27 8.72 -30.65
N GLY A 25 -31.37 9.61 -31.08
CA GLY A 25 -29.92 9.31 -31.17
C GLY A 25 -29.13 9.47 -29.87
N GLY A 26 -29.72 10.07 -28.83
CA GLY A 26 -29.03 10.41 -27.58
C GLY A 26 -29.06 9.34 -26.48
N CYS A 27 -29.71 8.19 -26.70
CA CYS A 27 -29.96 7.17 -25.66
C CYS A 27 -29.54 5.75 -26.07
N SER A 28 -28.48 5.58 -26.86
CA SER A 28 -27.87 4.24 -27.04
C SER A 28 -26.84 3.99 -25.93
N LYS A 29 -26.97 2.85 -25.24
CA LYS A 29 -25.92 2.36 -24.33
C LYS A 29 -24.65 2.14 -25.17
N PRO A 30 -23.46 2.60 -24.73
CA PRO A 30 -22.23 2.27 -25.41
C PRO A 30 -22.06 0.74 -25.47
N VAL A 31 -21.47 0.25 -26.56
CA VAL A 31 -21.11 -1.16 -26.68
C VAL A 31 -20.01 -1.44 -25.65
N GLU A 32 -20.30 -2.28 -24.67
CA GLU A 32 -19.33 -2.74 -23.66
C GLU A 32 -18.64 -4.01 -24.17
N GLU A 33 -17.31 -3.97 -24.26
CA GLU A 33 -16.51 -5.12 -24.65
C GLU A 33 -16.25 -6.03 -23.43
N ILE A 34 -16.49 -7.34 -23.57
CA ILE A 34 -16.20 -8.34 -22.55
C ILE A 34 -15.00 -9.16 -23.02
N VAL A 35 -13.87 -9.01 -22.34
CA VAL A 35 -12.60 -9.69 -22.69
C VAL A 35 -12.36 -10.88 -21.76
N PRO A 36 -12.41 -12.13 -22.24
CA PRO A 36 -12.11 -13.31 -21.42
C PRO A 36 -10.61 -13.53 -21.25
N TYR A 37 -10.24 -14.37 -20.29
CA TYR A 37 -8.86 -14.82 -20.11
C TYR A 37 -8.37 -15.59 -21.35
N VAL A 38 -7.18 -15.24 -21.85
CA VAL A 38 -6.49 -16.04 -22.89
C VAL A 38 -6.07 -17.40 -22.33
N ARG A 39 -5.61 -17.42 -21.06
CA ARG A 39 -5.30 -18.62 -20.29
C ARG A 39 -5.93 -18.48 -18.90
N ALA A 40 -7.02 -19.20 -18.67
CA ALA A 40 -7.75 -19.14 -17.41
C ALA A 40 -6.96 -19.84 -16.28
N PRO A 41 -6.79 -19.21 -15.11
CA PRO A 41 -6.23 -19.88 -13.95
C PRO A 41 -7.23 -20.90 -13.40
N GLU A 42 -6.77 -22.10 -13.02
CA GLU A 42 -7.64 -23.15 -12.47
C GLU A 42 -8.31 -22.75 -11.14
N GLN A 43 -7.61 -21.94 -10.34
CA GLN A 43 -8.04 -21.56 -8.99
C GLN A 43 -8.89 -20.29 -8.95
N LEU A 44 -9.19 -19.69 -10.11
CA LEU A 44 -9.92 -18.42 -10.20
C LEU A 44 -11.15 -18.57 -11.08
N LEU A 45 -12.32 -18.36 -10.47
CA LEU A 45 -13.58 -18.26 -11.18
C LEU A 45 -13.90 -16.78 -11.45
N PRO A 46 -14.06 -16.36 -12.71
CA PRO A 46 -14.34 -14.96 -13.03
C PRO A 46 -15.55 -14.41 -12.28
N GLY A 47 -15.40 -13.25 -11.64
CA GLY A 47 -16.44 -12.59 -10.87
C GLY A 47 -16.71 -13.16 -9.47
N VAL A 48 -16.04 -14.24 -9.06
CA VAL A 48 -16.16 -14.81 -7.70
C VAL A 48 -15.05 -14.28 -6.80
N PRO A 49 -15.36 -13.62 -5.67
CA PRO A 49 -14.33 -13.14 -4.75
C PRO A 49 -13.55 -14.30 -4.10
N VAL A 50 -12.23 -14.16 -4.06
CA VAL A 50 -11.30 -15.08 -3.40
C VAL A 50 -10.59 -14.35 -2.26
N ARG A 51 -10.34 -15.05 -1.14
CA ARG A 51 -9.61 -14.50 0.02
C ARG A 51 -8.18 -15.03 0.04
N TYR A 52 -7.21 -14.14 0.13
CA TYR A 52 -5.79 -14.46 0.28
C TYR A 52 -5.29 -14.04 1.66
N ALA A 53 -4.67 -14.96 2.40
CA ALA A 53 -4.00 -14.63 3.65
C ALA A 53 -2.67 -13.92 3.38
N THR A 54 -2.52 -12.71 3.93
CA THR A 54 -1.33 -11.86 3.80
C THR A 54 -1.13 -11.03 5.07
N THR A 55 -0.12 -10.17 5.07
CA THR A 55 0.20 -9.27 6.19
C THR A 55 0.47 -7.87 5.69
N LEU A 56 0.02 -6.85 6.44
CA LEU A 56 0.38 -5.45 6.21
C LEU A 56 1.24 -4.94 7.37
N SER A 57 2.39 -4.36 7.06
CA SER A 57 3.27 -3.79 8.09
C SER A 57 2.80 -2.40 8.54
N LEU A 58 2.90 -2.09 9.83
CA LEU A 58 2.79 -0.74 10.39
C LEU A 58 3.90 -0.54 11.43
N SER A 59 4.70 0.52 11.29
CA SER A 59 5.85 0.77 12.17
C SER A 59 6.76 -0.46 12.34
N GLY A 60 6.94 -1.20 11.25
CA GLY A 60 7.73 -2.43 11.21
C GLY A 60 7.04 -3.70 11.69
N TRP A 61 5.87 -3.64 12.34
CA TRP A 61 5.14 -4.81 12.84
C TRP A 61 4.11 -5.34 11.85
N ALA A 62 4.01 -6.66 11.71
CA ALA A 62 3.09 -7.29 10.78
C ALA A 62 1.69 -7.48 11.40
N ARG A 63 0.66 -6.97 10.70
CA ARG A 63 -0.75 -7.21 11.01
C ARG A 63 -1.32 -8.18 9.99
N GLY A 64 -1.82 -9.33 10.43
CA GLY A 64 -2.36 -10.36 9.54
C GLY A 64 -3.72 -10.00 9.01
N VAL A 65 -3.90 -10.10 7.69
CA VAL A 65 -5.13 -9.70 6.99
C VAL A 65 -5.51 -10.72 5.92
N HIS A 66 -6.77 -10.67 5.51
CA HIS A 66 -7.27 -11.30 4.31
C HIS A 66 -7.49 -10.23 3.24
N ALA A 67 -6.80 -10.37 2.10
CA ALA A 67 -7.10 -9.58 0.91
C ALA A 67 -8.20 -10.31 0.11
N ILE A 68 -9.38 -9.69 0.01
CA ILE A 68 -10.44 -10.15 -0.89
C ILE A 68 -10.11 -9.62 -2.28
N ALA A 69 -9.96 -10.51 -3.23
CA ALA A 69 -9.68 -10.16 -4.63
C ALA A 69 -10.75 -10.72 -5.56
N VAL A 70 -11.12 -9.94 -6.57
CA VAL A 70 -11.95 -10.36 -7.70
C VAL A 70 -11.06 -10.32 -8.94
N ASP A 71 -11.04 -11.41 -9.70
CA ASP A 71 -10.24 -11.50 -10.94
C ASP A 71 -8.74 -11.18 -10.75
N GLY A 72 -8.22 -11.47 -9.56
CA GLY A 72 -6.83 -11.25 -9.17
C GLY A 72 -6.53 -9.82 -8.68
N ARG A 73 -7.56 -8.96 -8.57
CA ARG A 73 -7.44 -7.58 -8.11
C ARG A 73 -7.99 -7.48 -6.69
N PRO A 74 -7.18 -7.18 -5.68
CA PRO A 74 -7.67 -6.88 -4.34
C PRO A 74 -8.73 -5.77 -4.40
N ILE A 75 -9.85 -5.93 -3.70
CA ILE A 75 -10.90 -4.90 -3.62
C ILE A 75 -11.21 -4.50 -2.18
N LYS A 76 -10.81 -5.33 -1.22
CA LYS A 76 -11.09 -5.13 0.21
C LYS A 76 -10.05 -5.87 1.05
N ILE A 77 -9.71 -5.27 2.18
CA ILE A 77 -8.89 -5.89 3.23
C ILE A 77 -9.80 -6.20 4.43
N GLU A 78 -9.68 -7.39 4.99
CA GLU A 78 -10.35 -7.82 6.24
C GLU A 78 -9.31 -8.37 7.20
N GLY A 79 -9.62 -8.44 8.50
CA GLY A 79 -8.70 -9.00 9.48
C GLY A 79 -8.61 -10.50 9.33
N ASN A 80 -7.45 -11.09 9.63
CA ASN A 80 -7.31 -12.54 9.69
C ASN A 80 -7.70 -13.04 11.10
N PRO A 81 -8.77 -13.83 11.27
CA PRO A 81 -9.19 -14.35 12.57
C PRO A 81 -8.14 -15.24 13.26
N LEU A 82 -7.22 -15.82 12.49
CA LEU A 82 -6.16 -16.69 13.00
C LEU A 82 -4.89 -15.92 13.38
N HIS A 83 -4.79 -14.63 13.05
CA HIS A 83 -3.62 -13.83 13.38
C HIS A 83 -3.81 -13.12 14.73
N PRO A 84 -2.85 -13.22 15.67
CA PRO A 84 -3.03 -12.74 17.03
C PRO A 84 -3.22 -11.23 17.15
N SER A 85 -2.68 -10.44 16.21
CA SER A 85 -2.79 -8.98 16.26
C SER A 85 -4.11 -8.45 15.68
N SER A 86 -4.77 -9.16 14.75
CA SER A 86 -5.99 -8.65 14.11
C SER A 86 -7.25 -9.35 14.59
N LEU A 87 -7.18 -10.65 14.89
CA LEU A 87 -8.30 -11.46 15.39
C LEU A 87 -9.59 -11.30 14.57
N GLY A 88 -9.46 -11.01 13.27
CA GLY A 88 -10.57 -10.80 12.35
C GLY A 88 -10.99 -9.34 12.13
N ALA A 89 -10.43 -8.40 12.89
CA ALA A 89 -10.65 -6.96 12.76
C ALA A 89 -9.56 -6.25 11.95
N THR A 90 -9.85 -5.03 11.51
CA THR A 90 -8.94 -4.14 10.77
C THR A 90 -8.89 -2.77 11.43
N ASP A 91 -7.73 -2.14 11.35
CA ASP A 91 -7.58 -0.72 11.68
C ASP A 91 -7.76 0.17 10.44
N VAL A 92 -7.77 1.49 10.67
CA VAL A 92 -7.95 2.49 9.61
C VAL A 92 -6.86 2.43 8.53
N PHE A 93 -5.63 2.08 8.89
CA PHE A 93 -4.52 1.99 7.94
C PHE A 93 -4.61 0.73 7.09
N ALA A 94 -5.01 -0.40 7.67
CA ALA A 94 -5.23 -1.65 6.94
C ALA A 94 -6.39 -1.52 5.94
N GLU A 95 -7.46 -0.83 6.34
CA GLU A 95 -8.59 -0.51 5.46
C GLU A 95 -8.20 0.46 4.33
N ALA A 96 -7.42 1.49 4.64
CA ALA A 96 -6.98 2.49 3.66
C ALA A 96 -5.89 1.97 2.71
N ALA A 97 -5.15 0.92 3.07
CA ALA A 97 -4.05 0.39 2.26
C ALA A 97 -4.48 -0.03 0.84
N ILE A 98 -5.76 -0.33 0.63
CA ILE A 98 -6.29 -0.61 -0.70
C ILE A 98 -6.22 0.62 -1.62
N LEU A 99 -6.41 1.81 -1.06
CA LEU A 99 -6.33 3.07 -1.80
C LEU A 99 -4.88 3.40 -2.15
N ASP A 100 -3.93 3.15 -1.25
CA ASP A 100 -2.50 3.31 -1.53
C ASP A 100 -2.04 2.39 -2.69
N LEU A 101 -2.61 1.19 -2.79
CA LEU A 101 -2.32 0.26 -3.89
C LEU A 101 -2.83 0.80 -5.24
N TYR A 102 -4.01 1.43 -5.24
CA TYR A 102 -4.68 1.97 -6.43
C TYR A 102 -4.48 3.47 -6.64
N ASP A 103 -3.56 4.09 -5.91
CA ASP A 103 -3.26 5.50 -6.03
C ASP A 103 -2.72 5.82 -7.46
N PRO A 104 -3.38 6.70 -8.22
CA PRO A 104 -2.92 7.08 -9.55
C PRO A 104 -1.54 7.77 -9.54
N ASP A 105 -1.15 8.40 -8.43
CA ASP A 105 0.12 9.12 -8.27
C ASP A 105 1.27 8.21 -7.82
N ARG A 106 0.98 6.92 -7.54
CA ARG A 106 2.00 5.92 -7.22
C ARG A 106 3.04 5.83 -8.34
N SER A 107 4.32 5.76 -7.96
CA SER A 107 5.43 5.67 -8.91
C SER A 107 5.23 4.50 -9.89
N ARG A 108 5.16 4.82 -11.19
CA ARG A 108 4.93 3.86 -12.28
C ARG A 108 6.21 3.41 -12.96
N THR A 109 7.28 4.21 -12.85
CA THR A 109 8.56 3.99 -13.54
C THR A 109 9.72 4.36 -12.63
N VAL A 110 10.89 3.79 -12.90
CA VAL A 110 12.12 4.26 -12.27
C VAL A 110 12.41 5.68 -12.75
N THR A 111 12.93 6.53 -11.87
CA THR A 111 13.25 7.92 -12.19
C THR A 111 14.69 8.26 -11.87
N GLU A 112 15.28 9.14 -12.68
CA GLU A 112 16.59 9.73 -12.41
C GLU A 112 16.52 11.26 -12.41
N ARG A 113 17.46 11.91 -11.72
CA ARG A 113 17.43 13.36 -11.52
C ARG A 113 17.56 14.17 -12.81
N VAL A 114 18.31 13.68 -13.79
CA VAL A 114 18.67 14.45 -14.99
C VAL A 114 17.57 14.38 -16.04
N ASN A 115 17.17 13.17 -16.45
CA ASN A 115 16.23 12.97 -17.56
C ASN A 115 14.80 12.60 -17.11
N GLY A 116 14.55 12.48 -15.81
CA GLY A 116 13.23 12.19 -15.25
C GLY A 116 12.91 10.70 -15.27
N ILE A 117 12.65 10.10 -16.44
CA ILE A 117 12.25 8.69 -16.58
C ILE A 117 13.45 7.83 -16.95
N ALA A 118 13.61 6.69 -16.26
CA ALA A 118 14.67 5.71 -16.51
C ALA A 118 14.11 4.27 -16.55
N SER A 119 14.91 3.34 -17.08
CA SER A 119 14.63 1.91 -17.02
C SER A 119 15.34 1.23 -15.83
N TRP A 120 14.91 0.02 -15.49
CA TRP A 120 15.60 -0.81 -14.50
C TRP A 120 17.05 -1.11 -14.91
N ASP A 121 17.32 -1.41 -16.18
CA ASP A 121 18.69 -1.62 -16.69
C ASP A 121 19.57 -0.38 -16.51
N MET A 122 19.02 0.83 -16.70
CA MET A 122 19.75 2.07 -16.46
C MET A 122 20.08 2.23 -14.98
N PHE A 123 19.14 1.94 -14.09
CA PHE A 123 19.38 1.94 -12.65
C PHE A 123 20.45 0.93 -12.23
N GLU A 124 20.38 -0.32 -12.71
CA GLU A 124 21.39 -1.34 -12.41
C GLU A 124 22.78 -0.93 -12.88
N ARG A 125 22.89 -0.37 -14.09
CA ARG A 125 24.16 0.18 -14.60
C ARG A 125 24.67 1.34 -13.75
N ALA A 126 23.78 2.27 -13.39
CA ALA A 126 24.14 3.42 -12.55
C ALA A 126 24.58 3.00 -11.13
N LEU A 127 23.98 1.94 -10.58
CA LEU A 127 24.32 1.40 -9.26
C LEU A 127 25.63 0.61 -9.25
N SER A 128 25.97 -0.06 -10.37
CA SER A 128 27.11 -0.98 -10.45
C SER A 128 28.46 -0.35 -10.08
N GLY A 129 28.73 0.87 -10.55
CA GLY A 129 29.96 1.62 -10.27
C GLY A 129 30.11 1.94 -8.78
N PRO A 130 29.19 2.74 -8.18
CA PRO A 130 29.20 3.03 -6.75
C PRO A 130 29.27 1.77 -5.88
N LEU A 131 28.51 0.73 -6.23
CA LEU A 131 28.52 -0.52 -5.49
C LEU A 131 29.87 -1.24 -5.57
N SER A 132 30.55 -1.20 -6.72
CA SER A 132 31.91 -1.75 -6.87
C SER A 132 32.93 -1.02 -6.01
N THR A 133 32.84 0.32 -5.93
CA THR A 133 33.70 1.15 -5.08
C THR A 133 33.52 0.79 -3.61
N VAL A 134 32.27 0.77 -3.14
CA VAL A 134 31.99 0.47 -1.73
C VAL A 134 32.34 -0.99 -1.39
N ARG A 135 32.18 -1.94 -2.31
CA ARG A 135 32.67 -3.32 -2.13
C ARG A 135 34.19 -3.37 -1.97
N GLY A 136 34.94 -2.61 -2.77
CA GLY A 136 36.40 -2.49 -2.64
C GLY A 136 36.83 -1.87 -1.30
N GLU A 137 36.02 -0.96 -0.76
CA GLU A 137 36.22 -0.33 0.55
C GLU A 137 35.46 -1.05 1.69
N ARG A 138 35.11 -2.32 1.52
CA ARG A 138 34.48 -3.15 2.57
C ARG A 138 33.19 -2.58 3.17
N GLY A 139 32.47 -1.72 2.45
CA GLY A 139 31.23 -1.10 2.93
C GLY A 139 31.36 0.38 3.31
N ARG A 140 32.58 0.93 3.35
CA ARG A 140 32.78 2.31 3.76
C ARG A 140 32.04 3.27 2.83
N GLY A 141 31.22 4.14 3.43
CA GLY A 141 30.35 5.08 2.72
C GLY A 141 29.00 4.52 2.26
N LEU A 142 28.70 3.23 2.49
CA LEU A 142 27.35 2.70 2.31
C LEU A 142 26.55 2.85 3.60
N HIS A 143 25.45 3.60 3.50
CA HIS A 143 24.48 3.79 4.56
C HIS A 143 23.13 3.24 4.10
N LEU A 144 22.60 2.26 4.82
CA LEU A 144 21.25 1.75 4.63
C LEU A 144 20.33 2.45 5.62
N VAL A 145 19.24 3.05 5.16
CA VAL A 145 18.21 3.65 6.01
C VAL A 145 16.90 2.92 5.81
N THR A 146 16.32 2.40 6.87
CA THR A 146 15.02 1.70 6.84
C THR A 146 14.13 2.17 7.99
N GLY A 147 12.83 1.85 7.89
CA GLY A 147 12.00 1.74 9.09
C GLY A 147 12.44 0.56 9.96
N ARG A 148 11.71 0.32 11.04
CA ARG A 148 11.87 -0.85 11.91
C ARG A 148 11.64 -2.12 11.09
N VAL A 149 12.57 -3.07 11.18
CA VAL A 149 12.48 -4.36 10.48
C VAL A 149 12.21 -5.46 11.49
N THR A 150 11.00 -6.03 11.45
CA THR A 150 10.68 -7.26 12.21
C THR A 150 10.57 -8.51 11.34
N SER A 151 10.64 -8.35 10.00
CA SER A 151 10.63 -9.47 9.05
C SER A 151 11.91 -10.29 9.19
N PRO A 152 11.83 -11.60 9.54
CA PRO A 152 13.02 -12.44 9.69
C PRO A 152 13.81 -12.58 8.39
N THR A 153 13.14 -12.55 7.24
CA THR A 153 13.81 -12.66 5.93
C THR A 153 14.59 -11.40 5.60
N LEU A 154 14.00 -10.22 5.82
CA LEU A 154 14.68 -8.96 5.56
C LEU A 154 15.83 -8.74 6.56
N ALA A 155 15.62 -9.06 7.84
CA ALA A 155 16.69 -9.02 8.85
C ALA A 155 17.89 -9.88 8.44
N ARG A 156 17.67 -11.15 8.03
CA ARG A 156 18.76 -12.02 7.53
C ARG A 156 19.47 -11.44 6.30
N GLN A 157 18.75 -10.78 5.39
CA GLN A 157 19.34 -10.16 4.20
C GLN A 157 20.22 -8.96 4.56
N ILE A 158 19.77 -8.13 5.51
CA ILE A 158 20.54 -7.00 6.03
C ILE A 158 21.78 -7.52 6.78
N ASP A 159 21.63 -8.54 7.63
CA ASP A 159 22.76 -9.17 8.32
C ASP A 159 23.80 -9.72 7.33
N ALA A 160 23.35 -10.43 6.29
CA ALA A 160 24.24 -10.94 5.24
C ALA A 160 24.96 -9.80 4.50
N LEU A 161 24.28 -8.68 4.25
CA LEU A 161 24.87 -7.50 3.66
C LEU A 161 25.96 -6.90 4.56
N LEU A 162 25.68 -6.73 5.86
CA LEU A 162 26.62 -6.17 6.84
C LEU A 162 27.80 -7.11 7.10
N GLN A 163 27.60 -8.43 7.03
CA GLN A 163 28.70 -9.40 7.09
C GLN A 163 29.61 -9.32 5.86
N ALA A 164 29.05 -9.13 4.67
CA ALA A 164 29.81 -8.96 3.43
C ALA A 164 30.52 -7.61 3.36
N LEU A 165 29.94 -6.57 3.96
CA LEU A 165 30.39 -5.18 3.96
C LEU A 165 30.45 -4.64 5.39
N PRO A 166 31.48 -5.01 6.18
CA PRO A 166 31.54 -4.71 7.61
C PRO A 166 31.69 -3.23 7.96
N GLU A 167 32.08 -2.37 7.02
CA GLU A 167 32.14 -0.91 7.21
C GLU A 167 30.85 -0.19 6.78
N ALA A 168 29.84 -0.92 6.29
CA ALA A 168 28.53 -0.35 6.01
C ALA A 168 27.75 -0.09 7.30
N VAL A 169 26.89 0.93 7.30
CA VAL A 169 26.11 1.32 8.47
C VAL A 169 24.62 1.20 8.19
N TRP A 170 23.90 0.51 9.07
CA TRP A 170 22.45 0.43 9.03
C TRP A 170 21.83 1.39 10.04
N HIS A 171 20.99 2.30 9.55
CA HIS A 171 20.22 3.25 10.32
C HIS A 171 18.75 2.83 10.31
N VAL A 172 18.14 2.80 11.49
CA VAL A 172 16.70 2.57 11.66
C VAL A 172 16.06 3.89 12.08
N HIS A 173 15.05 4.33 11.34
CA HIS A 173 14.32 5.55 11.63
C HIS A 173 12.81 5.31 11.52
N GLU A 174 12.09 5.62 12.59
CA GLU A 174 10.64 5.65 12.64
C GLU A 174 10.19 7.08 12.97
N ALA A 175 9.18 7.58 12.26
CA ALA A 175 8.65 8.92 12.54
C ALA A 175 7.92 8.98 13.90
N ILE A 176 7.31 7.86 14.29
CA ILE A 176 6.72 7.63 15.60
C ILE A 176 7.38 6.36 16.15
N ASP A 177 8.21 6.52 17.18
CA ASP A 177 8.96 5.41 17.77
C ASP A 177 8.62 5.16 19.25
N GLU A 178 9.08 4.01 19.74
CA GLU A 178 8.95 3.58 21.14
C GLU A 178 10.28 3.70 21.89
N ALA A 179 11.23 4.52 21.43
CA ALA A 179 12.61 4.53 21.97
C ALA A 179 12.68 4.89 23.46
N ASN A 180 11.74 5.70 23.96
CA ASN A 180 11.61 5.99 25.39
C ASN A 180 11.12 4.78 26.19
N ALA A 181 10.16 4.03 25.64
CA ALA A 181 9.63 2.83 26.28
C ALA A 181 10.67 1.70 26.31
N GLU A 182 11.39 1.50 25.20
CA GLU A 182 12.49 0.52 25.10
C GLU A 182 13.60 0.83 26.12
N ARG A 183 14.07 2.10 26.19
CA ARG A 183 15.08 2.53 27.18
C ARG A 183 14.57 2.40 28.62
N GLY A 184 13.31 2.76 28.87
CA GLY A 184 12.69 2.61 30.19
C GLY A 184 12.66 1.15 30.64
N ALA A 185 12.33 0.23 29.72
CA ALA A 185 12.34 -1.20 30.00
C ALA A 185 13.77 -1.72 30.25
N GLU A 186 14.76 -1.26 29.49
CA GLU A 186 16.17 -1.62 29.73
C GLU A 186 16.67 -1.12 31.09
N LEU A 187 16.33 0.11 31.49
CA LEU A 187 16.65 0.65 32.82
C LEU A 187 16.02 -0.16 33.95
N ALA A 188 14.77 -0.61 33.78
CA ALA A 188 14.03 -1.34 34.81
C ALA A 188 14.42 -2.82 34.91
N PHE A 189 14.70 -3.47 33.78
CA PHE A 189 14.90 -4.93 33.69
C PHE A 189 16.31 -5.36 33.29
N GLY A 190 17.21 -4.41 32.99
CA GLY A 190 18.61 -4.67 32.62
C GLY A 190 18.81 -5.25 31.22
N ARG A 191 17.77 -5.27 30.38
CA ARG A 191 17.81 -5.78 28.99
C ARG A 191 16.71 -5.15 28.14
N PRO A 192 16.87 -5.06 26.80
CA PRO A 192 15.83 -4.55 25.92
C PRO A 192 14.59 -5.46 25.95
N LEU A 193 13.44 -4.86 26.24
CA LEU A 193 12.14 -5.54 26.31
C LEU A 193 11.06 -4.62 25.74
N ARG A 194 10.07 -5.22 25.09
CA ARG A 194 8.80 -4.56 24.72
C ARG A 194 7.69 -5.11 25.60
N ALA A 195 6.90 -4.23 26.18
CA ALA A 195 5.74 -4.63 26.96
C ALA A 195 4.58 -5.00 26.02
N LEU A 196 3.89 -6.10 26.31
CA LEU A 196 2.67 -6.52 25.62
C LEU A 196 1.54 -6.68 26.65
N PRO A 197 0.80 -5.59 26.97
CA PRO A 197 -0.25 -5.63 27.97
C PRO A 197 -1.39 -6.57 27.58
N ARG A 198 -1.88 -7.36 28.54
CA ARG A 198 -3.06 -8.22 28.40
C ARG A 198 -4.27 -7.52 28.99
N LEU A 199 -4.85 -6.59 28.22
CA LEU A 199 -5.97 -5.77 28.67
C LEU A 199 -7.20 -6.61 29.04
N ASP A 200 -7.36 -7.78 28.41
CA ASP A 200 -8.37 -8.79 28.72
C ASP A 200 -8.27 -9.37 30.14
N ARG A 201 -7.13 -9.17 30.81
CA ARG A 201 -6.84 -9.71 32.15
C ARG A 201 -6.73 -8.63 33.22
N ALA A 202 -7.15 -7.40 32.91
CA ALA A 202 -7.12 -6.28 33.84
C ALA A 202 -8.54 -5.86 34.24
N GLU A 203 -8.77 -5.66 35.54
CA GLU A 203 -10.02 -5.07 36.04
C GLU A 203 -9.98 -3.54 35.98
N THR A 204 -8.81 -2.95 36.17
CA THR A 204 -8.59 -1.50 36.16
C THR A 204 -7.32 -1.19 35.39
N ILE A 205 -7.39 -0.22 34.48
CA ILE A 205 -6.28 0.24 33.64
C ILE A 205 -6.04 1.73 33.94
N LEU A 206 -4.82 2.07 34.37
CA LEU A 206 -4.38 3.45 34.56
C LEU A 206 -3.46 3.86 33.39
N CYS A 207 -3.93 4.79 32.55
CA CYS A 207 -3.13 5.34 31.46
C CYS A 207 -2.48 6.66 31.88
N VAL A 208 -1.15 6.71 31.90
CA VAL A 208 -0.38 7.94 32.17
C VAL A 208 0.36 8.35 30.91
N GLY A 209 -0.24 9.26 30.12
CA GLY A 209 0.31 9.67 28.83
C GLY A 209 0.38 8.53 27.79
N ALA A 210 -0.37 7.45 28.02
CA ALA A 210 -0.46 6.29 27.14
C ALA A 210 -1.85 6.22 26.50
N ASP A 211 -1.91 5.73 25.26
CA ASP A 211 -3.15 5.47 24.53
C ASP A 211 -3.14 4.03 23.97
N PRO A 212 -3.49 3.02 24.78
CA PRO A 212 -3.43 1.62 24.36
C PRO A 212 -4.51 1.23 23.34
N LEU A 213 -5.45 2.12 23.02
CA LEU A 213 -6.49 1.93 22.00
C LEU A 213 -6.27 2.83 20.78
N GLY A 214 -5.19 3.61 20.79
CA GLY A 214 -4.85 4.56 19.74
C GLY A 214 -4.29 3.90 18.49
N ALA A 215 -4.08 4.72 17.47
CA ALA A 215 -3.48 4.31 16.21
C ALA A 215 -2.07 3.74 16.42
N GLY A 216 -1.88 2.46 16.08
CA GLY A 216 -0.58 1.81 16.23
C GLY A 216 -0.58 0.34 15.82
N PRO A 217 0.58 -0.32 15.87
CA PRO A 217 0.71 -1.73 15.51
C PRO A 217 -0.02 -2.71 16.44
N ASP A 218 -0.36 -2.27 17.66
CA ASP A 218 -1.05 -3.09 18.68
C ASP A 218 -2.55 -2.73 18.83
N GLN A 219 -3.11 -1.96 17.88
CA GLN A 219 -4.51 -1.55 17.87
C GLN A 219 -5.47 -2.72 17.62
#